data_AF-A0A2E6ETD7-F1
#
_entry.id   AF-A0A2E6ETD7-F1
#
_cell.length_a   1.000
_cell.length_b   1.000
_cell.length_c   1.000
_cell.angle_alpha   90.00
_cell.angle_beta   90.00
_cell.angle_gamma   90.00
#
_symmetry.space_group_name_H-M   'P 1'
#
loop_
_entity.id
_entity.type
_entity.pdbx_description
1 polymer ?
#
loop_
_entity_poly.entity_id
_entity_poly.type
_entity_poly.pdbx_seq_one_letter_code
_entity_poly.pdbx_strand_id
1 'polypeptide(L)'
;MARLSQLPFINRRLDVGHAGEVMSAITTWKTLIEALEHEISLLTRLRDLARAGRRPLVELDVGAVEQWTNRQRELLSALANAGSERARAQRECLPVQVRGVGGSGPLASTVTLHALAGRAPGQFGLRLRQQGDALRQLRDEIALVTTRNEVLIKQVVEFTDHFGKGLADSQREDSYDARGKLADMAASGDLYSRAI
;
A
#
# COMPACT_ATOMS: atom_id res chain seq x y z
N MET A 1 -50.35 -69.00 18.64
CA MET A 1 -49.31 -69.44 17.69
C MET A 1 -48.66 -68.22 17.06
N ALA A 2 -47.33 -68.19 17.10
CA ALA A 2 -46.45 -67.06 16.85
C ALA A 2 -46.31 -66.66 15.37
N ARG A 3 -45.98 -65.39 15.11
CA ARG A 3 -44.80 -65.00 14.29
C ARG A 3 -44.46 -63.51 14.47
N LEU A 4 -43.34 -63.29 15.17
CA LEU A 4 -42.48 -62.13 15.08
C LEU A 4 -41.77 -62.15 13.73
N SER A 5 -41.76 -61.04 12.99
CA SER A 5 -40.69 -60.76 12.03
C SER A 5 -40.69 -59.30 11.57
N GLN A 6 -39.55 -58.65 11.88
CA GLN A 6 -38.82 -57.71 11.02
C GLN A 6 -39.26 -56.25 11.00
N LEU A 7 -38.64 -55.48 11.91
CA LEU A 7 -38.32 -54.07 11.73
C LEU A 7 -37.34 -53.88 10.56
N PRO A 8 -37.54 -52.90 9.66
CA PRO A 8 -36.48 -52.47 8.77
C PRO A 8 -35.53 -51.53 9.52
N PHE A 9 -34.32 -52.04 9.77
CA PHE A 9 -33.12 -51.24 10.02
C PHE A 9 -32.82 -50.38 8.78
N ILE A 10 -33.30 -49.14 8.76
CA ILE A 10 -32.87 -48.16 7.75
C ILE A 10 -31.63 -47.44 8.29
N ASN A 11 -30.49 -47.89 7.76
CA ASN A 11 -29.20 -47.22 7.61
C ASN A 11 -29.16 -45.72 7.97
N ARG A 12 -28.68 -45.39 9.17
CA ARG A 12 -27.95 -44.13 9.43
C ARG A 12 -26.57 -44.23 8.78
N ARG A 13 -26.46 -43.86 7.50
CA ARG A 13 -25.17 -43.76 6.80
C ARG A 13 -25.11 -42.53 5.89
N LEU A 14 -25.55 -41.39 6.41
CA LEU A 14 -25.37 -40.07 5.81
C LEU A 14 -25.14 -39.11 6.98
N ASP A 15 -23.89 -38.68 7.19
CA ASP A 15 -23.56 -37.43 7.91
C ASP A 15 -22.05 -37.18 8.02
N VAL A 16 -21.20 -38.20 7.82
CA VAL A 16 -19.75 -38.02 7.99
C VAL A 16 -19.09 -37.22 6.84
N GLY A 17 -19.63 -37.32 5.61
CA GLY A 17 -19.11 -36.57 4.45
C GLY A 17 -19.46 -35.08 4.47
N HIS A 18 -20.65 -34.73 4.96
CA HIS A 18 -21.14 -33.34 4.96
C HIS A 18 -20.45 -32.49 6.05
N ALA A 19 -20.17 -33.08 7.22
CA ALA A 19 -19.44 -32.40 8.28
C ALA A 19 -17.99 -32.06 7.87
N GLY A 20 -17.30 -32.95 7.15
CA GLY A 20 -15.94 -32.71 6.65
C GLY A 20 -15.86 -31.60 5.60
N GLU A 21 -16.82 -31.55 4.67
CA GLU A 21 -16.91 -30.49 3.66
C GLU A 21 -17.27 -29.14 4.27
N VAL A 22 -18.20 -29.11 5.24
CA VAL A 22 -18.59 -27.87 5.94
C VAL A 22 -17.46 -27.33 6.81
N MET A 23 -16.72 -28.19 7.52
CA MET A 23 -15.54 -27.77 8.30
C MET A 23 -14.43 -27.22 7.39
N SER A 24 -14.18 -27.87 6.25
CA SER A 24 -13.23 -27.40 5.23
C SER A 24 -13.62 -26.05 4.61
N ALA A 25 -14.90 -25.84 4.33
CA ALA A 25 -15.38 -24.55 3.85
C ALA A 25 -15.20 -23.45 4.91
N ILE A 26 -15.51 -23.71 6.18
CA ILE A 26 -15.34 -22.74 7.27
C ILE A 26 -13.88 -22.35 7.45
N THR A 27 -12.93 -23.29 7.36
CA THR A 27 -11.50 -22.99 7.48
C THR A 27 -11.02 -22.11 6.32
N THR A 28 -11.45 -22.36 5.08
CA THR A 28 -11.07 -21.50 3.93
C THR A 28 -11.51 -20.05 4.10
N TRP A 29 -12.75 -19.80 4.55
CA TRP A 29 -13.24 -18.43 4.79
C TRP A 29 -12.49 -17.73 5.92
N LYS A 30 -12.12 -18.46 6.98
CA LYS A 30 -11.30 -17.92 8.07
C LYS A 30 -9.91 -17.53 7.59
N THR A 31 -9.24 -18.39 6.83
CA THR A 31 -7.92 -18.11 6.25
C THR A 31 -7.95 -16.88 5.34
N LEU A 32 -9.01 -16.68 4.56
CA LEU A 32 -9.17 -15.45 3.77
C LEU A 32 -9.30 -14.20 4.65
N ILE A 33 -10.08 -14.27 5.72
CA ILE A 33 -10.26 -13.15 6.66
C ILE A 33 -8.95 -12.80 7.37
N GLU A 34 -8.19 -13.80 7.81
CA GLU A 34 -6.89 -13.64 8.44
C GLU A 34 -5.88 -13.00 7.49
N ALA A 35 -5.83 -13.46 6.22
CA ALA A 35 -4.97 -12.87 5.20
C ALA A 35 -5.32 -11.39 4.93
N LEU A 36 -6.63 -11.06 4.89
CA LEU A 36 -7.10 -9.68 4.75
C LEU A 36 -6.75 -8.82 5.97
N GLU A 37 -6.90 -9.34 7.18
CA GLU A 37 -6.50 -8.65 8.42
C GLU A 37 -5.00 -8.36 8.45
N HIS A 38 -4.19 -9.32 8.01
CA HIS A 38 -2.75 -9.14 7.88
C HIS A 38 -2.41 -8.04 6.87
N GLU A 39 -3.00 -8.06 5.66
CA GLU A 39 -2.80 -7.02 4.64
C GLU A 39 -3.23 -5.63 5.15
N ILE A 40 -4.40 -5.53 5.80
CA ILE A 40 -4.91 -4.27 6.39
C ILE A 40 -3.94 -3.73 7.46
N SER A 41 -3.41 -4.60 8.31
CA SER A 41 -2.42 -4.22 9.34
C SER A 41 -1.15 -3.64 8.71
N LEU A 42 -0.63 -4.29 7.67
CA LEU A 42 0.55 -3.80 6.95
C LEU A 42 0.29 -2.47 6.22
N LEU A 43 -0.88 -2.31 5.58
CA LEU A 43 -1.27 -1.05 4.94
C LEU A 43 -1.42 0.09 5.96
N THR A 44 -1.97 -0.20 7.14
CA THR A 44 -2.06 0.77 8.24
C THR A 44 -0.67 1.24 8.66
N ARG A 45 0.27 0.31 8.85
CA ARG A 45 1.68 0.63 9.13
C ARG A 45 2.31 1.46 8.00
N LEU A 46 1.98 1.18 6.74
CA LEU A 46 2.53 1.90 5.59
C LEU A 46 2.03 3.33 5.55
N ARG A 47 0.74 3.54 5.81
CA ARG A 47 0.15 4.87 5.95
C ARG A 47 0.84 5.67 7.06
N ASP A 48 1.01 5.07 8.24
CA ASP A 48 1.61 5.75 9.38
C ASP A 48 3.08 6.09 9.12
N LEU A 49 3.82 5.19 8.48
CA LEU A 49 5.19 5.43 8.02
C LEU A 49 5.25 6.53 6.94
N ALA A 50 4.30 6.55 6.00
CA ALA A 50 4.21 7.58 4.97
C ALA A 50 3.93 8.96 5.60
N ARG A 51 3.08 9.03 6.64
CA ARG A 51 2.82 10.27 7.40
C ARG A 51 4.06 10.75 8.14
N ALA A 52 4.83 9.83 8.72
CA ALA A 52 6.08 10.13 9.41
C ALA A 52 7.17 10.72 8.49
N GLY A 53 7.12 10.41 7.19
CA GLY A 53 8.08 10.88 6.19
C GLY A 53 8.17 12.39 6.02
N ARG A 54 7.13 13.15 6.40
CA ARG A 54 7.14 14.62 6.28
C ARG A 54 8.27 15.26 7.08
N ARG A 55 8.50 14.81 8.32
CA ARG A 55 9.46 15.43 9.24
C ARG A 55 10.90 15.38 8.70
N PRO A 56 11.46 14.22 8.34
CA PRO A 56 12.83 14.15 7.83
C PRO A 56 13.00 14.90 6.51
N LEU A 57 11.96 14.95 5.65
CA LEU A 57 11.99 15.74 4.41
C LEU A 57 12.07 17.25 4.67
N VAL A 58 11.32 17.76 5.66
CA VAL A 58 11.34 19.19 6.02
C VAL A 58 12.62 19.57 6.75
N GLU A 59 13.16 18.67 7.58
CA GLU A 59 14.41 18.87 8.32
C GLU A 59 15.66 18.67 7.43
N LEU A 60 15.49 18.25 6.17
CA LEU A 60 16.57 17.91 5.24
C LEU A 60 17.57 16.89 5.82
N ASP A 61 17.11 16.01 6.71
CA ASP A 61 17.92 14.98 7.35
C ASP A 61 18.05 13.76 6.44
N VAL A 62 19.16 13.73 5.68
CA VAL A 62 19.47 12.66 4.74
C VAL A 62 19.48 11.28 5.41
N GLY A 63 20.07 11.16 6.61
CA GLY A 63 20.15 9.89 7.31
C GLY A 63 18.78 9.38 7.76
N ALA A 64 17.90 10.28 8.21
CA ALA A 64 16.53 9.93 8.55
C ALA A 64 15.68 9.59 7.31
N VAL A 65 15.91 10.26 6.17
CA VAL A 65 15.27 9.92 4.88
C VAL A 65 15.69 8.52 4.41
N GLU A 66 16.97 8.15 4.50
CA GLU A 66 17.45 6.82 4.15
C GLU A 66 16.82 5.72 5.01
N GLN A 67 16.76 5.92 6.33
CA GLN A 67 16.09 4.97 7.23
C GLN A 67 14.60 4.85 6.92
N TRP A 68 13.93 5.97 6.64
CA TRP A 68 12.51 6.00 6.29
C TRP A 68 12.23 5.23 4.99
N THR A 69 13.01 5.48 3.93
CA THR A 69 12.86 4.79 2.64
C THR A 69 13.16 3.30 2.73
N ASN A 70 14.17 2.90 3.53
CA ASN A 70 14.46 1.48 3.77
C ASN A 70 13.29 0.76 4.46
N ARG A 71 12.73 1.37 5.52
CA ARG A 71 11.53 0.82 6.20
C ARG A 71 10.32 0.75 5.26
N GLN A 72 10.17 1.72 4.36
CA GLN A 72 9.11 1.67 3.34
C GLN A 72 9.31 0.50 2.39
N ARG A 73 10.54 0.26 1.93
CA ARG A 73 10.87 -0.87 1.02
C ARG A 73 10.58 -2.22 1.68
N GLU A 74 10.99 -2.40 2.93
CA GLU A 74 10.71 -3.62 3.71
C GLU A 74 9.20 -3.88 3.81
N LEU A 75 8.43 -2.84 4.10
CA LEU A 75 6.99 -2.96 4.27
C LEU A 75 6.24 -3.21 2.95
N LEU A 76 6.69 -2.61 1.85
CA LEU A 76 6.18 -2.89 0.51
C LEU A 76 6.45 -4.34 0.09
N SER A 77 7.62 -4.89 0.45
CA SER A 77 7.94 -6.30 0.24
C SER A 77 7.00 -7.22 1.04
N ALA A 78 6.78 -6.91 2.32
CA ALA A 78 5.82 -7.64 3.16
C ALA A 78 4.38 -7.59 2.59
N LEU A 79 3.96 -6.43 2.06
CA LEU A 79 2.66 -6.26 1.41
C LEU A 79 2.52 -7.12 0.15
N ALA A 80 3.57 -7.26 -0.66
CA ALA A 80 3.55 -8.13 -1.83
C ALA A 80 3.32 -9.61 -1.44
N ASN A 81 3.94 -10.06 -0.35
CA ASN A 81 3.74 -11.39 0.20
C ASN A 81 2.31 -11.57 0.73
N ALA A 82 1.81 -10.63 1.54
CA ALA A 82 0.45 -10.66 2.05
C ALA A 82 -0.61 -10.64 0.94
N GLY A 83 -0.39 -9.87 -0.13
CA GLY A 83 -1.25 -9.86 -1.31
C GLY A 83 -1.29 -11.21 -2.03
N SER A 84 -0.16 -11.92 -2.07
CA SER A 84 -0.05 -13.27 -2.63
C SER A 84 -0.79 -14.31 -1.78
N GLU A 85 -0.67 -14.22 -0.46
CA GLU A 85 -1.40 -15.05 0.50
C GLU A 85 -2.91 -14.83 0.38
N ARG A 86 -3.36 -13.57 0.32
CA ARG A 86 -4.77 -13.25 0.06
C ARG A 86 -5.23 -13.83 -1.26
N ALA A 87 -4.47 -13.67 -2.35
CA ALA A 87 -4.84 -14.20 -3.66
C ALA A 87 -4.94 -15.73 -3.67
N ARG A 88 -4.11 -16.42 -2.88
CA ARG A 88 -4.23 -17.86 -2.65
C ARG A 88 -5.52 -18.19 -1.88
N ALA A 89 -5.76 -17.56 -0.74
CA ALA A 89 -6.95 -17.80 0.08
C ALA A 89 -8.26 -17.50 -0.67
N GLN A 90 -8.28 -16.45 -1.50
CA GLN A 90 -9.42 -16.13 -2.37
C GLN A 90 -9.72 -17.25 -3.37
N ARG A 91 -8.69 -17.83 -3.99
CA ARG A 91 -8.86 -18.97 -4.90
C ARG A 91 -9.40 -20.20 -4.18
N GLU A 92 -8.98 -20.43 -2.94
CA GLU A 92 -9.47 -21.53 -2.11
C GLU A 92 -10.94 -21.36 -1.70
N CYS A 93 -11.47 -20.13 -1.63
CA CYS A 93 -12.88 -19.88 -1.37
C CYS A 93 -13.79 -20.10 -2.61
N LEU A 94 -13.22 -20.23 -3.81
CA LEU A 94 -13.98 -20.43 -5.03
C LEU A 94 -14.29 -21.93 -5.26
N PRO A 95 -15.46 -22.29 -5.82
CA PRO A 95 -15.75 -23.66 -6.23
C PRO A 95 -14.71 -24.16 -7.25
N VAL A 96 -14.36 -25.45 -7.18
CA VAL A 96 -13.34 -26.05 -8.06
C VAL A 96 -13.65 -25.86 -9.55
N GLN A 97 -14.93 -25.85 -9.92
CA GLN A 97 -15.39 -25.63 -11.29
C GLN A 97 -15.11 -24.19 -11.80
N VAL A 98 -14.87 -23.24 -10.90
CA VAL A 98 -14.53 -21.85 -11.22
C VAL A 98 -13.02 -21.59 -11.02
N ARG A 99 -12.32 -22.46 -10.28
CA ARG A 99 -10.85 -22.46 -10.16
C ARG A 99 -10.23 -22.90 -11.50
N GLY A 100 -9.95 -21.94 -12.38
CA GLY A 100 -9.25 -22.19 -13.64
C GLY A 100 -10.03 -21.87 -14.91
N VAL A 101 -11.29 -21.42 -14.83
CA VAL A 101 -12.02 -20.88 -15.99
C VAL A 101 -11.60 -19.41 -16.29
N GLY A 102 -10.81 -18.82 -15.40
CA GLY A 102 -10.11 -17.56 -15.67
C GLY A 102 -8.79 -17.83 -16.37
N GLY A 103 -8.81 -17.82 -17.71
CA GLY A 103 -7.62 -17.97 -18.55
C GLY A 103 -6.48 -16.99 -18.21
N SER A 104 -5.30 -17.27 -18.77
CA SER A 104 -4.06 -16.50 -18.63
C SER A 104 -4.15 -15.06 -19.20
N GLY A 105 -4.99 -14.21 -18.60
CA GLY A 105 -5.14 -12.82 -18.97
C GLY A 105 -5.48 -11.94 -17.76
N PRO A 106 -5.13 -10.64 -17.79
CA PRO A 106 -5.21 -9.72 -16.65
C PRO A 106 -6.63 -9.49 -16.11
N LEU A 107 -7.67 -9.89 -16.87
CA LEU A 107 -9.07 -9.73 -16.50
C LEU A 107 -9.71 -11.00 -15.92
N ALA A 108 -9.09 -12.17 -16.09
CA ALA A 108 -9.67 -13.45 -15.69
C ALA A 108 -9.53 -13.76 -14.19
N SER A 109 -8.74 -12.95 -13.46
CA SER A 109 -8.50 -13.07 -12.02
C SER A 109 -9.37 -12.15 -11.15
N THR A 110 -10.26 -11.35 -11.75
CA THR A 110 -10.98 -10.30 -11.02
C THR A 110 -12.27 -10.80 -10.36
N VAL A 111 -12.18 -11.87 -9.57
CA VAL A 111 -13.19 -12.05 -8.53
C VAL A 111 -12.92 -10.99 -7.47
N THR A 112 -13.74 -9.94 -7.49
CA THR A 112 -13.66 -8.86 -6.52
C THR A 112 -14.07 -9.37 -5.13
N LEU A 113 -13.50 -8.79 -4.06
CA LEU A 113 -13.92 -9.07 -2.68
C LEU A 113 -15.44 -8.89 -2.50
N HIS A 114 -16.03 -7.97 -3.27
CA HIS A 114 -17.48 -7.76 -3.32
C HIS A 114 -18.25 -9.00 -3.81
N ALA A 115 -17.78 -9.64 -4.89
CA ALA A 115 -18.39 -10.87 -5.41
C ALA A 115 -18.23 -12.06 -4.44
N LEU A 116 -17.12 -12.15 -3.71
CA LEU A 116 -16.92 -13.15 -2.66
C LEU A 116 -17.83 -12.90 -1.46
N ALA A 117 -18.02 -11.65 -1.05
CA ALA A 117 -18.88 -11.30 0.08
C ALA A 117 -20.34 -11.68 -0.15
N GLY A 118 -20.84 -11.60 -1.40
CA GLY A 118 -22.18 -12.05 -1.77
C GLY A 118 -22.37 -13.57 -1.76
N ARG A 119 -21.28 -14.35 -1.77
CA ARG A 119 -21.28 -15.83 -1.75
C ARG A 119 -20.92 -16.42 -0.39
N ALA A 120 -20.30 -15.63 0.47
CA ALA A 120 -19.84 -16.08 1.77
C ALA A 120 -21.02 -16.32 2.74
N PRO A 121 -20.90 -17.29 3.67
CA PRO A 121 -21.87 -17.45 4.74
C PRO A 121 -22.00 -16.15 5.56
N GLY A 122 -23.19 -15.86 6.08
CA GLY A 122 -23.60 -14.52 6.56
C GLY A 122 -22.55 -13.74 7.37
N GLN A 123 -21.98 -14.36 8.41
CA GLN A 123 -20.96 -13.72 9.26
C GLN A 123 -19.68 -13.36 8.49
N PHE A 124 -19.25 -14.22 7.57
CA PHE A 124 -18.05 -14.01 6.77
C PHE A 124 -18.31 -12.97 5.68
N GLY A 125 -19.49 -12.97 5.06
CA GLY A 125 -19.88 -11.96 4.07
C GLY A 125 -19.98 -10.55 4.66
N LEU A 126 -20.39 -10.42 5.93
CA LEU A 126 -20.36 -9.13 6.63
C LEU A 126 -18.92 -8.68 6.92
N ARG A 127 -18.06 -9.58 7.40
CA ARG A 127 -16.64 -9.29 7.67
C ARG A 127 -15.88 -8.89 6.40
N LEU A 128 -16.09 -9.60 5.28
CA LEU A 128 -15.46 -9.31 4.00
C LEU A 128 -15.85 -7.93 3.44
N ARG A 129 -17.11 -7.48 3.67
CA ARG A 129 -17.54 -6.13 3.30
C ARG A 129 -16.79 -5.07 4.11
N GLN A 130 -16.75 -5.21 5.44
CA GLN A 130 -16.00 -4.31 6.32
C GLN A 130 -14.51 -4.23 5.93
N GLN A 131 -13.89 -5.38 5.64
CA GLN A 131 -12.49 -5.44 5.21
C GLN A 131 -12.30 -4.80 3.83
N GLY A 132 -13.24 -4.99 2.90
CA GLY A 132 -13.23 -4.33 1.59
C GLY A 132 -13.28 -2.81 1.70
N ASP A 133 -14.15 -2.29 2.56
CA ASP A 133 -14.27 -0.85 2.82
C ASP A 133 -13.00 -0.29 3.48
N ALA A 134 -12.46 -1.00 4.49
CA ALA A 134 -11.21 -0.63 5.15
C ALA A 134 -10.02 -0.60 4.18
N LEU A 135 -9.90 -1.59 3.29
CA LEU A 135 -8.85 -1.62 2.27
C LEU A 135 -8.97 -0.45 1.29
N ARG A 136 -10.20 -0.10 0.88
CA ARG A 136 -10.44 1.05 0.01
C ARG A 136 -9.99 2.34 0.69
N GLN A 137 -10.48 2.58 1.91
CA GLN A 137 -10.13 3.76 2.69
C GLN A 137 -8.61 3.88 2.90
N LEU A 138 -7.93 2.79 3.27
CA LEU A 138 -6.49 2.79 3.48
C LEU A 138 -5.72 3.11 2.19
N ARG A 139 -6.16 2.59 1.04
CA ARG A 139 -5.53 2.90 -0.26
C ARG A 139 -5.68 4.38 -0.61
N ASP A 140 -6.85 4.95 -0.39
CA ASP A 140 -7.11 6.37 -0.64
C ASP A 140 -6.27 7.25 0.31
N GLU A 141 -6.18 6.89 1.59
CA GLU A 141 -5.33 7.58 2.58
C GLU A 141 -3.84 7.51 2.23
N ILE A 142 -3.34 6.34 1.81
CA ILE A 142 -1.96 6.15 1.39
C ILE A 142 -1.68 6.98 0.14
N ALA A 143 -2.55 6.91 -0.89
CA ALA A 143 -2.39 7.65 -2.13
C ALA A 143 -2.32 9.17 -1.89
N LEU A 144 -3.15 9.69 -0.99
CA LEU A 144 -3.11 11.09 -0.60
C LEU A 144 -1.78 11.48 0.05
N VAL A 145 -1.32 10.68 1.03
CA VAL A 145 -0.08 10.97 1.77
C VAL A 145 1.15 10.82 0.88
N THR A 146 1.19 9.83 -0.01
CA THR A 146 2.30 9.64 -0.95
C THR A 146 2.36 10.77 -1.98
N THR A 147 1.21 11.20 -2.51
CA THR A 147 1.14 12.37 -3.41
C THR A 147 1.68 13.63 -2.73
N ARG A 148 1.32 13.84 -1.46
CA ARG A 148 1.86 14.95 -0.67
C ARG A 148 3.37 14.85 -0.50
N ASN A 149 3.89 13.66 -0.17
CA ASN A 149 5.33 13.46 0.00
C ASN A 149 6.08 13.65 -1.32
N GLU A 150 5.51 13.26 -2.45
CA GLU A 150 6.09 13.51 -3.78
C GLU A 150 6.24 15.00 -4.06
N VAL A 151 5.21 15.81 -3.77
CA VAL A 151 5.29 17.28 -3.90
C VAL A 151 6.38 17.85 -2.99
N LEU A 152 6.47 17.40 -1.73
CA LEU A 152 7.52 17.86 -0.80
C LEU A 152 8.92 17.50 -1.31
N ILE A 153 9.12 16.29 -1.82
CA ILE A 153 10.40 15.86 -2.39
C ILE A 153 10.78 16.76 -3.58
N LYS A 154 9.84 17.05 -4.49
CA LYS A 154 10.08 17.96 -5.62
C LYS A 154 10.52 19.34 -5.14
N GLN A 155 9.83 19.91 -4.15
CA GLN A 155 10.19 21.21 -3.56
C GLN A 155 11.58 21.20 -2.91
N VAL A 156 11.93 20.14 -2.20
CA VAL A 156 13.27 19.98 -1.60
C VAL A 156 14.36 19.91 -2.67
N VAL A 157 14.13 19.16 -3.75
CA VAL A 157 15.07 19.06 -4.87
C VAL A 157 15.23 20.41 -5.56
N GLU A 158 14.12 21.08 -5.91
CA GLU A 158 14.15 22.42 -6.52
C GLU A 158 14.88 23.44 -5.64
N PHE A 159 14.62 23.45 -4.34
CA PHE A 159 15.31 24.31 -3.38
C PHE A 159 16.82 24.04 -3.36
N THR A 160 17.20 22.76 -3.30
CA THR A 160 18.62 22.35 -3.27
C THR A 160 19.33 22.71 -4.57
N ASP A 161 18.67 22.55 -5.72
CA ASP A 161 19.20 22.94 -7.03
C ASP A 161 19.40 24.46 -7.15
N HIS A 162 18.42 25.25 -6.69
CA HIS A 162 18.54 26.71 -6.67
C HIS A 162 19.66 27.18 -5.74
N PHE A 163 19.79 26.57 -4.57
CA PHE A 163 20.86 26.87 -3.63
C PHE A 163 22.24 26.49 -4.21
N GLY A 164 22.36 25.33 -4.86
CA GLY A 164 23.58 24.89 -5.52
C GLY A 164 23.99 25.80 -6.68
N LYS A 165 23.04 26.26 -7.50
CA LYS A 165 23.28 27.26 -8.55
C LYS A 165 23.73 28.59 -7.96
N GLY A 166 23.05 29.09 -6.93
CA GLY A 166 23.44 30.33 -6.26
C GLY A 166 24.87 30.28 -5.69
N LEU A 167 25.25 29.16 -5.07
CA LEU A 167 26.63 28.95 -4.62
C LEU A 167 27.63 28.92 -5.78
N ALA A 168 27.32 28.20 -6.85
CA ALA A 168 28.20 28.10 -8.02
C ALA A 168 28.37 29.44 -8.76
N ASP A 169 27.31 30.24 -8.85
CA ASP A 169 27.32 31.56 -9.47
C ASP A 169 28.06 32.58 -8.59
N SER A 170 27.90 32.52 -7.26
CA SER A 170 28.66 33.37 -6.33
C SER A 170 30.17 33.11 -6.36
N GLN A 171 30.60 31.87 -6.66
CA GLN A 171 32.02 31.55 -6.84
C GLN A 171 32.61 32.05 -8.17
N ARG A 172 31.77 32.43 -9.16
CA ARG A 172 32.23 33.00 -10.45
C ARG A 172 32.37 34.51 -10.41
N GLU A 173 31.62 35.21 -9.56
CA GLU A 173 31.67 36.68 -9.46
C GLU A 173 32.82 37.19 -8.57
N ASP A 174 33.38 36.36 -7.69
CA ASP A 174 34.50 36.73 -6.81
C ASP A 174 35.91 36.38 -7.37
N SER A 175 36.12 36.48 -8.69
CA SER A 175 37.49 36.46 -9.21
C SER A 175 38.11 37.85 -9.05
N TYR A 176 38.82 38.06 -7.95
CA TYR A 176 39.74 39.19 -7.81
C TYR A 176 40.85 39.06 -8.86
N ASP A 177 41.23 40.17 -9.50
CA ASP A 177 42.46 40.19 -10.30
C ASP A 177 43.68 39.86 -9.42
N ALA A 178 44.84 39.59 -10.02
CA ALA A 178 46.08 39.31 -9.27
C ALA A 178 46.54 40.46 -8.32
N ARG A 179 45.76 41.55 -8.23
CA ARG A 179 45.95 42.71 -7.36
C ARG A 179 44.83 42.89 -6.34
N GLY A 180 43.89 41.95 -6.21
CA GLY A 180 42.83 42.02 -5.19
C GLY A 180 41.75 43.05 -5.49
N LYS A 181 41.53 43.46 -6.75
CA LYS A 181 40.42 44.33 -7.13
C LYS A 181 39.28 43.53 -7.79
N LEU A 182 38.07 43.80 -7.32
CA LEU A 182 36.80 43.34 -7.90
C LEU A 182 36.72 43.90 -9.33
N ALA A 183 36.53 43.05 -10.32
CA ALA A 183 36.43 43.46 -11.71
C ALA A 183 35.12 44.23 -11.92
N ASP A 184 35.23 45.56 -11.95
CA ASP A 184 34.31 46.55 -12.54
C ASP A 184 32.79 46.30 -12.37
N MET A 185 32.24 46.75 -11.24
CA MET A 185 30.90 47.36 -11.23
C MET A 185 30.99 48.82 -11.71
N ALA A 186 31.52 49.04 -12.91
CA ALA A 186 31.61 50.35 -13.54
C ALA A 186 30.52 50.55 -14.61
N ALA A 187 29.25 50.33 -14.27
CA ALA A 187 28.13 50.76 -15.11
C ALA A 187 26.78 50.73 -14.35
N SER A 188 26.62 51.55 -13.30
CA SER A 188 25.32 52.15 -12.95
C SER A 188 25.51 53.19 -11.83
N GLY A 189 26.39 54.15 -12.07
CA GLY A 189 26.59 55.32 -11.22
C GLY A 189 25.95 56.53 -11.84
N ASP A 190 24.61 56.57 -11.91
CA ASP A 190 23.87 57.82 -12.10
C ASP A 190 22.42 57.59 -11.69
N LEU A 191 22.01 58.11 -10.53
CA LEU A 191 20.60 58.49 -10.26
C LEU A 191 20.38 59.22 -8.92
N TYR A 192 21.38 59.40 -8.05
CA TYR A 192 21.19 60.19 -6.82
C TYR A 192 22.40 61.06 -6.48
N SER A 193 22.46 62.28 -7.03
CA SER A 193 23.01 63.46 -6.33
C SER A 193 22.95 64.72 -7.19
N ARG A 194 21.77 65.37 -7.24
CA ARG A 194 21.65 66.84 -7.23
C ARG A 194 20.18 67.24 -7.02
N ALA A 195 19.72 67.03 -5.79
CA ALA A 195 18.72 67.90 -5.18
C ALA A 195 19.42 68.64 -4.05
N ILE A 196 19.67 69.94 -4.31
CA ILE A 196 19.68 71.14 -3.45
C ILE A 196 20.49 72.19 -4.21
#